data_AF-A0A817VGY6-F1
#
_entry.id   AF-A0A817VGY6-F1
#
_cell.length_a   1.000
_cell.length_b   1.000
_cell.length_c   1.000
_cell.angle_alpha   90.00
_cell.angle_beta   90.00
_cell.angle_gamma   90.00
#
_symmetry.space_group_name_H-M   'P 1'
#
loop_
_entity.id
_entity.type
_entity.pdbx_description
1 polymer ?
#
loop_
_entity_poly.entity_id
_entity_poly.type
_entity_poly.pdbx_seq_one_letter_code
_entity_poly.pdbx_strand_id
1 'polypeptide(L)'
;MTSEKVTIEQAIQKLSEANNNSNARLNALETKLDEIHLNLIEQKKDMNMNVPNEIMNVQEKMINQIETIQKRTKEVQDTTTSKLEEKQQQWEQLTDSIRDMRTEMKKICEALEMKTSRKNDHNQLMEENVSTPHTQLNSSRINESFDNGQSDHHNITERRHHADISTQQTSRMGYTSQTTHTIVIPPSAAIPTFNGNISENPRQFLIRVKEYAETINHWNDQALLNGISQFLRDTALEWYCQLRTSNRRPQTWTEFIGIFLNQFNSPMRRARQEQQ
;
A
#
# COMPACT_ATOMS: atom_id res chain seq x y z
N MET A 1 5.07 11.10 21.46
CA MET A 1 5.20 9.82 20.72
C MET A 1 4.03 8.85 20.94
N THR A 2 2.95 9.23 21.63
CA THR A 2 1.77 8.37 21.85
C THR A 2 0.70 8.47 20.76
N SER A 3 0.70 9.55 19.96
CA SER A 3 -0.35 9.80 18.96
C SER A 3 -0.31 8.88 17.74
N GLU A 4 0.87 8.37 17.37
CA GLU A 4 1.05 7.60 16.12
C GLU A 4 0.65 6.12 16.29
N LYS A 5 0.80 5.59 17.51
CA LYS A 5 0.44 4.21 17.86
C LYS A 5 -1.09 4.00 17.87
N VAL A 6 -1.84 5.03 18.29
CA VAL A 6 -3.32 5.01 18.32
C VAL A 6 -3.90 4.90 16.90
N THR A 7 -3.24 5.49 15.89
CA THR A 7 -3.68 5.42 14.49
C THR A 7 -3.50 4.04 13.86
N ILE A 8 -2.47 3.28 14.26
CA ILE A 8 -2.21 1.95 13.71
C ILE A 8 -3.16 0.92 14.32
N GLU A 9 -3.36 0.95 15.65
CA GLU A 9 -4.31 0.06 16.33
C GLU A 9 -5.74 0.28 15.81
N GLN A 10 -6.14 1.53 15.56
CA GLN A 10 -7.43 1.84 14.93
C GLN A 10 -7.54 1.36 13.48
N ALA A 11 -6.46 1.39 12.69
CA ALA A 11 -6.46 0.89 11.32
C ALA A 11 -6.59 -0.65 11.30
N ILE A 12 -5.89 -1.34 12.21
CA ILE A 12 -6.00 -2.80 12.38
C ILE A 12 -7.42 -3.18 12.79
N GLN A 13 -7.99 -2.46 13.76
CA GLN A 13 -9.36 -2.68 14.19
C GLN A 13 -10.37 -2.51 13.04
N LYS A 14 -10.25 -1.44 12.25
CA LYS A 14 -11.12 -1.22 11.08
C LYS A 14 -10.96 -2.28 9.99
N LEU A 15 -9.74 -2.77 9.77
CA LEU A 15 -9.49 -3.87 8.82
C LEU A 15 -10.11 -5.18 9.33
N SER A 16 -10.00 -5.46 10.62
CA SER A 16 -10.63 -6.61 11.26
C SER A 16 -12.17 -6.54 11.14
N GLU A 17 -12.77 -5.39 11.44
CA GLU A 17 -14.21 -5.17 11.29
C GLU A 17 -14.68 -5.30 9.84
N ALA A 18 -13.94 -4.73 8.88
CA ALA A 18 -14.25 -4.85 7.46
C ALA A 18 -14.16 -6.30 6.97
N ASN A 19 -13.19 -7.06 7.47
CA ASN A 19 -13.03 -8.48 7.17
C ASN A 19 -14.17 -9.32 7.78
N ASN A 20 -14.53 -9.07 9.03
CA ASN A 20 -15.64 -9.73 9.71
C ASN A 20 -16.97 -9.45 9.01
N ASN A 21 -17.22 -8.21 8.60
CA ASN A 21 -18.40 -7.86 7.81
C ASN A 21 -18.43 -8.51 6.44
N SER A 22 -17.26 -8.65 5.79
CA SER A 22 -17.15 -9.33 4.50
C SER A 22 -17.44 -10.82 4.64
N ASN A 23 -16.89 -11.47 5.68
CA ASN A 23 -17.16 -12.87 6.00
C ASN A 23 -18.63 -13.10 6.36
N ALA A 24 -19.24 -12.20 7.15
CA ALA A 24 -20.66 -12.30 7.48
C ALA A 24 -21.55 -12.19 6.23
N ARG A 25 -21.24 -11.28 5.30
CA ARG A 25 -21.94 -11.17 4.02
C ARG A 25 -21.73 -12.40 3.15
N LEU A 26 -20.53 -12.97 3.14
CA LEU A 26 -20.20 -14.17 2.37
C LEU A 26 -20.98 -15.39 2.90
N ASN A 27 -21.00 -15.59 4.21
CA ASN A 27 -21.80 -16.64 4.86
C ASN A 27 -23.31 -16.46 4.60
N ALA A 28 -23.81 -15.23 4.60
CA ALA A 28 -25.21 -14.95 4.27
C ALA A 28 -25.54 -15.26 2.80
N LEU A 29 -24.60 -15.04 1.88
CA LEU A 29 -24.75 -15.43 0.48
C LEU A 29 -24.68 -16.94 0.30
N GLU A 30 -23.80 -17.62 1.03
CA GLU A 30 -23.70 -19.08 1.04
C GLU A 30 -24.99 -19.72 1.54
N THR A 31 -25.55 -19.21 2.64
CA THR A 31 -26.84 -19.65 3.18
C THR A 31 -27.97 -19.50 2.15
N LYS A 32 -28.03 -18.36 1.45
CA LYS A 32 -29.02 -18.14 0.39
C LYS A 32 -28.82 -19.07 -0.80
N LEU A 33 -27.58 -19.39 -1.13
CA LEU A 33 -27.26 -20.30 -2.22
C LEU A 33 -27.68 -21.73 -1.88
N ASP A 34 -27.46 -22.15 -0.62
CA ASP A 34 -27.92 -23.44 -0.10
C ASP A 34 -29.45 -23.53 -0.07
N GLU A 35 -30.13 -22.46 0.31
CA GLU A 35 -31.60 -22.37 0.28
C GLU A 35 -32.14 -22.50 -1.16
N ILE A 36 -31.52 -21.81 -2.12
CA ILE A 36 -31.86 -21.94 -3.55
C ILE A 36 -31.62 -23.38 -4.03
N HIS A 37 -30.50 -23.99 -3.65
CA HIS A 37 -30.18 -25.37 -4.01
C HIS A 37 -31.20 -26.36 -3.44
N LEU A 38 -31.60 -26.18 -2.18
CA LEU A 38 -32.60 -27.01 -1.52
C LEU A 38 -33.98 -26.89 -2.19
N ASN A 39 -34.41 -25.65 -2.48
CA ASN A 39 -35.66 -25.38 -3.19
C ASN A 39 -35.68 -26.00 -4.60
N LEU A 40 -34.55 -26.00 -5.30
CA LEU A 40 -34.43 -26.65 -6.62
C LEU A 40 -34.51 -28.17 -6.54
N ILE A 41 -33.92 -28.78 -5.52
CA ILE A 41 -34.03 -30.22 -5.27
C ILE A 41 -35.48 -30.59 -4.96
N GLU A 42 -36.17 -29.79 -4.15
CA GLU A 42 -37.56 -30.02 -3.78
C GLU A 42 -38.49 -29.88 -5.00
N GLN A 43 -38.32 -28.83 -5.81
CA GLN A 43 -39.04 -28.69 -7.09
C GLN A 43 -38.78 -29.87 -8.05
N LYS A 44 -37.55 -30.39 -8.12
CA LYS A 44 -37.23 -31.58 -8.93
C LYS A 44 -38.01 -32.81 -8.48
N LYS A 45 -38.27 -32.95 -7.18
CA LYS A 45 -39.03 -34.08 -6.60
C LYS A 45 -40.51 -34.00 -6.96
N ASP A 46 -41.08 -32.80 -7.02
CA ASP A 46 -42.49 -32.57 -7.31
C ASP A 46 -42.84 -32.58 -8.81
N MET A 47 -41.85 -32.33 -9.69
CA MET A 47 -42.05 -32.27 -11.15
C MET A 47 -42.11 -33.64 -11.87
N ASN A 48 -42.11 -34.76 -11.14
CA ASN A 48 -41.96 -36.11 -11.67
C ASN A 48 -43.20 -36.72 -12.38
N MET A 49 -44.07 -35.92 -13.01
CA MET A 49 -45.24 -36.46 -13.72
C MET A 49 -45.55 -35.94 -15.13
N ASN A 50 -44.88 -34.91 -15.70
CA ASN A 50 -45.02 -34.63 -17.15
C ASN A 50 -44.11 -33.51 -17.74
N VAL A 51 -42.94 -33.25 -17.16
CA VAL A 51 -42.09 -32.15 -17.62
C VAL A 51 -41.21 -32.58 -18.81
N PRO A 52 -41.13 -31.79 -19.91
CA PRO A 52 -40.26 -32.08 -21.06
C PRO A 52 -38.79 -32.24 -20.66
N ASN A 53 -38.12 -33.29 -21.15
CA ASN A 53 -36.72 -33.65 -20.87
C ASN A 53 -35.71 -32.48 -20.98
N GLU A 54 -36.00 -31.46 -21.79
CA GLU A 54 -35.16 -30.26 -21.94
C GLU A 54 -35.09 -29.43 -20.65
N ILE A 55 -36.19 -29.30 -19.90
CA ILE A 55 -36.23 -28.56 -18.63
C ILE A 55 -35.41 -29.29 -17.56
N MET A 56 -35.50 -30.62 -17.52
CA MET A 56 -34.72 -31.44 -16.60
C MET A 56 -33.20 -31.31 -16.85
N ASN A 57 -32.78 -31.28 -18.12
CA ASN A 57 -31.38 -31.08 -18.51
C ASN A 57 -30.88 -29.67 -18.11
N VAL A 58 -31.71 -28.64 -18.29
CA VAL A 58 -31.37 -27.27 -17.85
C VAL A 58 -31.24 -27.21 -16.32
N GLN A 59 -32.15 -27.82 -15.56
CA GLN A 59 -32.06 -27.89 -14.10
C GLN A 59 -30.80 -28.62 -13.64
N GLU A 60 -30.44 -29.75 -14.25
CA GLU A 60 -29.23 -30.49 -13.90
C GLU A 60 -27.96 -29.69 -14.19
N LYS A 61 -27.89 -28.97 -15.32
CA LYS A 61 -26.79 -28.04 -15.61
C LYS A 61 -26.69 -26.93 -14.56
N MET A 62 -27.83 -26.38 -14.13
CA MET A 62 -27.86 -25.32 -13.12
C MET A 62 -27.39 -25.82 -11.75
N ILE A 63 -27.81 -27.03 -11.34
CA ILE A 63 -27.34 -27.68 -10.10
C ILE A 63 -25.82 -27.85 -10.14
N ASN A 64 -25.28 -28.43 -11.22
CA ASN A 64 -23.83 -28.63 -11.37
C ASN A 64 -23.04 -27.31 -11.35
N GLN A 65 -23.61 -26.24 -11.91
CA GLN A 65 -23.00 -24.90 -11.85
C GLN A 65 -23.01 -24.34 -10.42
N ILE A 66 -24.11 -24.48 -9.69
CA ILE A 66 -24.21 -24.06 -8.29
C ILE A 66 -23.18 -24.79 -7.42
N GLU A 67 -23.07 -26.11 -7.54
CA GLU A 67 -22.09 -26.91 -6.82
C GLU A 67 -20.64 -26.47 -7.14
N THR A 68 -20.35 -26.18 -8.41
CA THR A 68 -19.03 -25.67 -8.83
C THR A 68 -18.74 -24.30 -8.22
N ILE A 69 -19.74 -23.42 -8.14
CA ILE A 69 -19.62 -22.09 -7.54
C ILE A 69 -19.40 -22.22 -6.02
N GLN A 70 -20.18 -23.05 -5.32
CA GLN A 70 -20.01 -23.31 -3.88
C GLN A 70 -18.61 -23.82 -3.58
N LYS A 71 -18.13 -24.82 -4.34
CA LYS A 71 -16.79 -25.37 -4.17
C LYS A 71 -15.70 -24.31 -4.32
N ARG A 72 -15.75 -23.51 -5.40
CA ARG A 72 -14.78 -22.43 -5.63
C ARG A 72 -14.85 -21.34 -4.56
N THR A 73 -16.05 -21.01 -4.10
CA THR A 73 -16.26 -20.00 -3.05
C THR A 73 -15.58 -20.44 -1.75
N LYS A 74 -15.78 -21.70 -1.37
CA LYS A 74 -15.11 -22.30 -0.21
C LYS A 74 -13.59 -22.31 -0.35
N GLU A 75 -13.06 -22.73 -1.50
CA GLU A 75 -11.61 -22.71 -1.76
C GLU A 75 -11.00 -21.30 -1.63
N VAL A 76 -11.70 -20.27 -2.12
CA VAL A 76 -11.28 -18.87 -1.99
C VAL A 76 -11.34 -18.42 -0.52
N GLN A 77 -12.38 -18.78 0.21
CA GLN A 77 -12.53 -18.45 1.63
C GLN A 77 -11.43 -19.09 2.48
N ASP A 78 -11.17 -20.38 2.29
CA ASP A 78 -10.12 -21.11 2.99
C ASP A 78 -8.74 -20.50 2.70
N THR A 79 -8.46 -20.20 1.42
CA THR A 79 -7.20 -19.57 1.00
C THR A 79 -7.03 -18.16 1.59
N THR A 80 -8.11 -17.37 1.64
CA THR A 80 -8.07 -16.00 2.16
C THR A 80 -7.85 -16.01 3.67
N THR A 81 -8.52 -16.92 4.38
CA THR A 81 -8.37 -17.10 5.82
C THR A 81 -6.95 -17.53 6.17
N SER A 82 -6.41 -18.54 5.46
CA SER A 82 -5.04 -19.03 5.66
C SER A 82 -3.99 -17.94 5.41
N LYS A 83 -4.12 -17.14 4.35
CA LYS A 83 -3.19 -16.02 4.08
C LYS A 83 -3.28 -14.93 5.13
N LEU A 84 -4.47 -14.67 5.68
CA LEU A 84 -4.65 -13.68 6.73
C LEU A 84 -3.95 -14.13 8.02
N GLU A 85 -4.11 -15.39 8.41
CA GLU A 85 -3.43 -15.99 9.57
C GLU A 85 -1.90 -15.94 9.41
N GLU A 86 -1.38 -16.28 8.23
CA GLU A 86 0.07 -16.18 7.94
C GLU A 86 0.58 -14.74 8.11
N LYS A 87 -0.17 -13.75 7.58
CA LYS A 87 0.19 -12.34 7.70
C LYS A 87 0.12 -11.84 9.15
N GLN A 88 -0.84 -12.34 9.93
CA GLN A 88 -0.93 -12.04 11.34
C GLN A 88 0.29 -12.58 12.11
N GLN A 89 0.69 -13.83 11.86
CA GLN A 89 1.88 -14.42 12.47
C GLN A 89 3.17 -13.66 12.10
N GLN A 90 3.31 -13.25 10.84
CA GLN A 90 4.45 -12.42 10.40
C GLN A 90 4.52 -11.09 11.16
N TRP A 91 3.36 -10.48 11.44
CA TRP A 91 3.31 -9.25 12.22
C TRP A 91 3.65 -9.45 13.69
N GLU A 92 3.18 -10.54 14.31
CA GLU A 92 3.52 -10.88 15.68
C GLU A 92 5.04 -11.08 15.84
N GLN A 93 5.67 -11.83 14.91
CA GLN A 93 7.12 -12.02 14.88
C GLN A 93 7.89 -10.70 14.74
N LEU A 94 7.46 -9.81 13.84
CA LEU A 94 8.09 -8.50 13.67
C LEU A 94 7.94 -7.62 14.92
N THR A 95 6.79 -7.69 15.58
CA THR A 95 6.53 -6.94 16.82
C THR A 95 7.43 -7.40 17.96
N ASP A 96 7.62 -8.72 18.10
CA ASP A 96 8.52 -9.29 19.10
C ASP A 96 9.98 -8.93 18.79
N SER A 97 10.41 -9.02 17.53
CA SER A 97 11.76 -8.60 17.11
C SER A 97 12.04 -7.12 17.45
N ILE A 98 11.09 -6.23 17.21
CA ILE A 98 11.21 -4.80 17.58
C ILE A 98 11.30 -4.62 19.10
N ARG A 99 10.55 -5.41 19.88
CA ARG A 99 10.61 -5.38 21.35
C ARG A 99 11.99 -5.81 21.86
N ASP A 100 12.57 -6.84 21.27
CA ASP A 100 13.90 -7.34 21.62
C ASP A 100 14.99 -6.31 21.27
N MET A 101 14.95 -5.75 20.05
CA MET A 101 15.86 -4.67 19.65
C MET A 101 15.81 -3.48 20.60
N ARG A 102 14.60 -3.07 21.01
CA ARG A 102 14.41 -1.98 21.98
C ARG A 102 15.05 -2.30 23.33
N THR A 103 14.94 -3.54 23.78
CA THR A 103 15.51 -3.99 25.05
C THR A 103 17.04 -3.98 25.00
N GLU A 104 17.62 -4.45 23.90
CA GLU A 104 19.07 -4.39 23.69
C GLU A 104 19.59 -2.96 23.57
N MET A 105 18.90 -2.09 22.83
CA MET A 105 19.26 -0.66 22.78
C MET A 105 19.23 -0.02 24.17
N LYS A 106 18.25 -0.37 25.01
CA LYS A 106 18.18 0.12 26.40
C LYS A 106 19.40 -0.32 27.22
N LYS A 107 19.81 -1.59 27.13
CA LYS A 107 21.01 -2.10 27.80
C LYS A 107 22.28 -1.39 27.35
N ILE A 108 22.40 -1.09 26.05
CA ILE A 108 23.54 -0.34 25.50
C ILE A 108 23.59 1.08 26.08
N CYS A 109 22.44 1.78 26.14
CA CYS A 109 22.37 3.10 26.76
C CYS A 109 22.78 3.08 28.25
N GLU A 110 22.24 2.14 29.03
CA GLU A 110 22.59 1.97 30.46
C GLU A 110 24.09 1.68 30.64
N ALA A 111 24.70 0.88 29.78
CA ALA A 111 26.13 0.60 29.82
C ALA A 111 27.00 1.83 29.49
N LEU A 112 26.55 2.68 28.55
CA LEU A 112 27.24 3.93 28.19
C LEU A 112 27.16 4.96 29.32
N GLU A 113 26.02 5.07 30.00
CA GLU A 113 25.85 5.93 31.17
C GLU A 113 26.79 5.51 32.31
N MET A 114 26.82 4.21 32.63
CA MET A 114 27.71 3.67 33.67
C MET A 114 29.20 3.90 33.35
N LYS A 115 29.60 3.83 32.07
CA LYS A 115 30.98 4.09 31.65
C LYS A 115 31.36 5.58 31.74
N THR A 116 30.40 6.47 31.54
CA THR A 116 30.61 7.92 31.61
C THR A 116 30.73 8.40 33.06
N SER A 117 29.89 7.88 33.96
CA SER A 117 29.99 8.17 35.40
C SER A 117 31.37 7.81 35.96
N ARG A 118 31.88 6.60 35.66
CA ARG A 118 33.20 6.15 36.13
C ARG A 118 34.37 7.00 35.63
N LYS A 119 34.26 7.59 34.43
CA LYS A 119 35.30 8.50 33.89
C LYS A 119 35.31 9.85 34.61
N ASN A 120 34.14 10.37 34.96
CA ASN A 120 34.05 11.64 35.70
C ASN A 120 34.58 11.50 37.12
N ASP A 121 34.30 10.38 37.80
CA ASP A 121 34.84 10.11 39.14
C ASP A 121 36.38 9.97 39.12
N HIS A 122 36.94 9.39 38.05
CA HIS A 122 38.39 9.26 37.90
C HIS A 122 39.09 10.61 37.61
N ASN A 123 38.43 11.51 36.89
CA ASN A 123 38.97 12.85 36.62
C ASN A 123 38.90 13.77 37.85
N GLN A 124 37.84 13.68 38.68
CA GLN A 124 37.77 14.44 39.94
C GLN A 124 38.90 14.08 40.92
N LEU A 125 39.29 12.80 40.98
CA LEU A 125 40.39 12.33 41.83
C LEU A 125 41.79 12.78 41.36
N MET A 126 41.94 13.14 40.08
CA MET A 126 43.18 13.68 39.52
C MET A 126 43.29 15.20 39.69
N GLU A 127 42.18 15.93 39.74
CA GLU A 127 42.17 17.40 39.97
C GLU A 127 42.38 17.78 41.43
N GLU A 128 42.03 16.92 42.40
CA GLU A 128 42.21 17.22 43.83
C GLU A 128 43.68 17.19 44.30
N ASN A 129 44.59 16.61 43.51
CA ASN A 129 46.03 16.55 43.83
C ASN A 129 46.89 17.66 43.21
N VAL A 130 46.28 18.64 42.52
CA VAL A 130 47.01 19.78 41.92
C VAL A 130 46.44 21.11 42.43
N SER A 131 46.24 21.22 43.74
CA SER A 131 46.09 22.54 44.39
C SER A 131 47.47 23.12 44.71
N THR A 132 48.04 23.86 43.76
CA THR A 132 49.13 24.81 44.01
C THR A 132 48.57 26.23 44.10
N PRO A 133 48.93 27.04 45.13
CA PRO A 133 48.33 28.36 45.34
C PRO A 133 49.17 29.49 44.74
N HIS A 134 48.85 29.97 43.53
CA HIS A 134 49.28 31.26 42.98
C HIS A 134 48.68 31.43 41.57
N THR A 135 48.18 32.55 41.07
CA THR A 135 48.27 33.97 41.43
C THR A 135 47.07 34.68 40.81
N GLN A 136 46.52 35.69 41.47
CA GLN A 136 45.68 36.72 40.84
C GLN A 136 46.40 37.34 39.65
N LEU A 137 45.69 37.54 38.53
CA LEU A 137 45.76 38.67 37.59
C LEU A 137 44.79 38.33 36.44
N ASN A 138 43.58 38.90 36.41
CA ASN A 138 43.28 40.18 35.77
C ASN A 138 43.62 40.19 34.26
N SER A 139 42.66 39.92 33.37
CA SER A 139 42.46 40.73 32.15
C SER A 139 41.26 40.32 31.28
N SER A 140 40.47 41.34 30.93
CA SER A 140 39.84 41.61 29.63
C SER A 140 39.04 40.53 28.87
N ARG A 141 37.73 40.60 29.10
CA ARG A 141 36.66 40.83 28.11
C ARG A 141 37.16 41.22 26.69
N ILE A 142 37.02 40.33 25.72
CA ILE A 142 36.89 40.66 24.28
C ILE A 142 35.78 39.81 23.68
N ASN A 143 34.74 40.51 23.21
CA ASN A 143 33.77 40.03 22.24
C ASN A 143 34.49 39.79 20.91
N GLU A 144 34.40 38.59 20.33
CA GLU A 144 34.46 38.45 18.87
C GLU A 144 33.36 37.48 18.42
N SER A 145 32.38 38.09 17.76
CA SER A 145 31.44 37.46 16.86
C SER A 145 32.21 36.82 15.70
N PHE A 146 32.06 35.51 15.52
CA PHE A 146 32.33 34.88 14.22
C PHE A 146 31.04 34.33 13.64
N ASP A 147 30.51 35.16 12.75
CA ASP A 147 29.65 34.80 11.64
C ASP A 147 30.42 33.81 10.74
N ASN A 148 29.88 32.63 10.52
CA ASN A 148 30.42 31.68 9.54
C ASN A 148 29.27 31.06 8.76
N GLY A 149 28.68 31.88 7.90
CA GLY A 149 27.96 31.40 6.73
C GLY A 149 28.88 30.76 5.71
N GLN A 150 28.26 30.00 4.80
CA GLN A 150 28.83 29.40 3.58
C GLN A 150 29.70 28.14 3.77
N SER A 151 29.09 26.99 3.56
CA SER A 151 29.75 25.94 2.78
C SER A 151 28.89 25.60 1.57
N ASP A 152 29.33 26.14 0.45
CA ASP A 152 28.91 25.82 -0.89
C ASP A 152 29.26 24.38 -1.30
N HIS A 153 28.41 23.86 -2.19
CA HIS A 153 28.76 22.99 -3.31
C HIS A 153 29.65 21.76 -3.11
N HIS A 154 29.02 20.59 -3.04
CA HIS A 154 29.54 19.39 -3.70
C HIS A 154 28.53 18.85 -4.72
N ASN A 155 28.76 19.21 -5.99
CA ASN A 155 28.32 18.46 -7.15
C ASN A 155 29.08 17.12 -7.18
N ILE A 156 28.35 16.01 -7.11
CA ILE A 156 28.88 14.71 -7.52
C ILE A 156 28.15 14.32 -8.80
N THR A 157 28.81 14.64 -9.91
CA THR A 157 28.56 14.09 -11.24
C THR A 157 29.22 12.71 -11.27
N GLU A 158 28.45 11.63 -11.14
CA GLU A 158 28.98 10.28 -11.35
C GLU A 158 28.30 9.58 -12.55
N ARG A 159 29.06 9.67 -13.65
CA ARG A 159 29.28 8.69 -14.72
C ARG A 159 28.17 7.70 -15.07
N ARG A 160 27.63 7.96 -16.26
CA ARG A 160 27.16 6.97 -17.22
C ARG A 160 28.19 5.84 -17.42
N HIS A 161 27.77 4.60 -17.25
CA HIS A 161 28.34 3.48 -17.97
C HIS A 161 27.28 2.92 -18.93
N HIS A 162 27.50 3.23 -20.20
CA HIS A 162 27.00 2.47 -21.34
C HIS A 162 27.54 1.04 -21.25
N ALA A 163 26.65 0.06 -21.43
CA ALA A 163 27.03 -1.27 -21.88
C ALA A 163 26.12 -1.63 -23.05
N ASP A 164 26.61 -1.36 -24.25
CA ASP A 164 26.17 -2.03 -25.47
C ASP A 164 26.65 -3.48 -25.40
N ILE A 165 25.72 -4.44 -25.41
CA ILE A 165 26.04 -5.83 -25.81
C ILE A 165 24.96 -6.30 -26.78
N SER A 166 25.35 -6.31 -28.06
CA SER A 166 24.63 -6.89 -29.18
C SER A 166 25.00 -8.36 -29.34
N THR A 167 23.95 -9.20 -29.39
CA THR A 167 23.73 -10.37 -30.25
C THR A 167 24.80 -11.47 -30.35
N GLN A 168 24.41 -12.69 -29.91
CA GLN A 168 24.55 -13.99 -30.61
C GLN A 168 23.81 -15.04 -29.75
N GLN A 169 22.59 -15.45 -30.08
CA GLN A 169 22.26 -16.57 -30.99
C GLN A 169 23.09 -17.85 -30.76
N THR A 170 22.64 -18.69 -29.83
CA THR A 170 22.86 -20.15 -29.86
C THR A 170 21.57 -20.87 -29.48
N SER A 171 21.24 -21.86 -30.31
CA SER A 171 20.04 -22.69 -30.23
C SER A 171 20.17 -23.82 -29.20
N ARG A 172 18.99 -24.42 -28.87
CA ARG A 172 18.77 -25.78 -28.32
C ARG A 172 19.08 -25.94 -26.80
N MET A 173 18.30 -26.64 -25.97
CA MET A 173 17.18 -27.59 -26.13
C MET A 173 16.22 -27.50 -24.92
N GLY A 174 14.93 -27.77 -25.20
CA GLY A 174 13.92 -28.42 -24.34
C GLY A 174 13.97 -28.24 -22.82
N TYR A 175 13.15 -27.32 -22.31
CA TYR A 175 12.54 -27.45 -20.99
C TYR A 175 11.07 -27.05 -21.05
N THR A 176 10.29 -27.88 -20.38
CA THR A 176 8.82 -27.98 -20.33
C THR A 176 8.11 -26.64 -20.25
N SER A 177 7.11 -26.47 -21.11
CA SER A 177 6.14 -25.39 -21.10
C SER A 177 5.49 -25.26 -19.72
N GLN A 178 5.98 -24.33 -18.91
CA GLN A 178 5.17 -23.74 -17.86
C GLN A 178 4.20 -22.80 -18.55
N THR A 179 2.96 -23.25 -18.71
CA THR A 179 1.81 -22.40 -18.97
C THR A 179 1.74 -21.37 -17.86
N THR A 180 2.35 -20.20 -18.07
CA THR A 180 1.95 -18.96 -17.44
C THR A 180 0.46 -18.82 -17.70
N HIS A 181 -0.35 -19.10 -16.67
CA HIS A 181 -1.75 -18.69 -16.65
C HIS A 181 -1.76 -17.17 -16.59
N THR A 182 -1.56 -16.53 -17.74
CA THR A 182 -1.98 -15.16 -17.96
C THR A 182 -3.48 -15.19 -17.78
N ILE A 183 -3.95 -14.72 -16.62
CA ILE A 183 -5.35 -14.46 -16.40
C ILE A 183 -5.68 -13.32 -17.36
N VAL A 184 -6.14 -13.68 -18.56
CA VAL A 184 -6.74 -12.74 -19.50
C VAL A 184 -8.08 -12.38 -18.87
N ILE A 185 -8.05 -11.40 -17.99
CA ILE A 185 -9.25 -10.71 -17.54
C ILE A 185 -9.83 -10.10 -18.82
N PRO A 186 -11.05 -10.47 -19.24
CA PRO A 186 -11.65 -9.84 -20.40
C PRO A 186 -11.68 -8.32 -20.12
N PRO A 187 -11.17 -7.48 -21.04
CA PRO A 187 -11.18 -6.05 -20.81
C PRO A 187 -12.63 -5.64 -20.66
N SER A 188 -13.03 -5.22 -19.46
CA SER A 188 -14.21 -4.38 -19.34
C SER A 188 -13.80 -3.08 -20.03
N ALA A 189 -14.04 -3.01 -21.35
CA ALA A 189 -13.52 -2.00 -22.27
C ALA A 189 -14.09 -0.58 -22.03
N ALA A 190 -14.65 -0.35 -20.84
CA ALA A 190 -15.04 0.97 -20.39
C ALA A 190 -13.77 1.76 -20.07
N ILE A 191 -13.58 2.84 -20.82
CA ILE A 191 -12.54 3.84 -20.55
C ILE A 191 -12.69 4.27 -19.08
N PRO A 192 -11.65 4.12 -18.24
CA PRO A 192 -11.75 4.49 -16.84
C PRO A 192 -11.98 6.00 -16.73
N THR A 193 -13.07 6.40 -16.08
CA THR A 193 -13.39 7.80 -15.83
C THR A 193 -13.40 8.09 -14.34
N PHE A 194 -13.07 9.33 -13.97
CA PHE A 194 -13.16 9.81 -12.59
C PHE A 194 -13.73 11.22 -12.56
N ASN A 195 -14.84 11.37 -11.86
CA ASN A 195 -15.61 12.62 -11.79
C ASN A 195 -15.16 13.50 -10.61
N GLY A 196 -14.56 12.87 -9.59
CA GLY A 196 -14.17 13.53 -8.34
C GLY A 196 -15.24 13.43 -7.25
N ASN A 197 -16.14 12.45 -7.35
CA ASN A 197 -17.17 12.19 -6.35
C ASN A 197 -16.59 11.46 -5.14
N ILE A 198 -17.20 11.65 -3.96
CA ILE A 198 -16.74 11.00 -2.71
C ILE A 198 -16.90 9.47 -2.71
N SER A 199 -17.86 8.97 -3.49
CA SER A 199 -18.12 7.55 -3.64
C SER A 199 -17.09 6.86 -4.52
N GLU A 200 -16.34 7.62 -5.32
CA GLU A 200 -15.30 7.10 -6.17
C GLU A 200 -14.02 6.85 -5.37
N ASN A 201 -13.31 5.78 -5.71
CA ASN A 201 -12.04 5.45 -5.08
C ASN A 201 -10.87 5.95 -5.95
N PRO A 202 -10.17 7.02 -5.56
CA PRO A 202 -9.11 7.62 -6.39
C PRO A 202 -7.92 6.69 -6.60
N ARG A 203 -7.62 5.78 -5.64
CA ARG A 203 -6.53 4.80 -5.79
C ARG A 203 -6.88 3.75 -6.84
N GLN A 204 -8.10 3.21 -6.79
CA GLN A 204 -8.58 2.24 -7.76
C GLN A 204 -8.66 2.83 -9.17
N PHE A 205 -9.08 4.10 -9.30
CA PHE A 205 -9.04 4.82 -10.57
C PHE A 205 -7.63 4.88 -11.16
N LEU A 206 -6.63 5.31 -10.36
CA LEU A 206 -5.24 5.42 -10.85
C LEU A 206 -4.66 4.08 -11.31
N ILE A 207 -4.99 2.98 -10.61
CA ILE A 207 -4.59 1.62 -11.02
C ILE A 207 -5.20 1.29 -12.38
N ARG A 208 -6.51 1.44 -12.53
CA ARG A 208 -7.22 1.14 -13.78
C ARG A 208 -6.75 2.00 -14.95
N VAL A 209 -6.48 3.28 -14.72
CA VAL A 209 -5.96 4.20 -15.75
C VAL A 209 -4.58 3.76 -16.20
N LYS A 210 -3.69 3.42 -15.27
CA LYS A 210 -2.34 2.95 -15.61
C LYS A 210 -2.40 1.66 -16.41
N GLU A 211 -3.17 0.68 -15.94
CA GLU A 211 -3.40 -0.58 -16.65
C GLU A 211 -3.99 -0.36 -18.03
N TYR A 212 -5.03 0.48 -18.16
CA TYR A 212 -5.65 0.80 -19.45
C TYR A 212 -4.68 1.48 -20.41
N ALA A 213 -3.91 2.46 -19.93
CA ALA A 213 -2.96 3.20 -20.75
C ALA A 213 -1.80 2.32 -21.26
N GLU A 214 -1.29 1.42 -20.42
CA GLU A 214 -0.22 0.47 -20.78
C GLU A 214 -0.72 -0.62 -21.74
N THR A 215 -1.92 -1.15 -21.51
CA THR A 215 -2.45 -2.30 -22.26
C THR A 215 -3.12 -1.92 -23.57
N ILE A 216 -3.91 -0.85 -23.59
CA ILE A 216 -4.72 -0.46 -24.75
C ILE A 216 -3.99 0.53 -25.64
N ASN A 217 -3.34 1.54 -25.04
CA ASN A 217 -2.70 2.62 -25.78
C ASN A 217 -1.18 2.52 -25.85
N HIS A 218 -0.58 1.58 -25.11
CA HIS A 218 0.87 1.43 -24.95
C HIS A 218 1.58 2.75 -24.56
N TRP A 219 0.92 3.55 -23.71
CA TRP A 219 1.49 4.79 -23.21
C TRP A 219 2.52 4.52 -22.13
N ASN A 220 3.66 5.21 -22.23
CA ASN A 220 4.60 5.31 -21.11
C ASN A 220 4.12 6.36 -20.09
N ASP A 221 4.77 6.40 -18.92
CA ASP A 221 4.40 7.32 -17.83
C ASP A 221 4.33 8.80 -18.27
N GLN A 222 5.18 9.22 -19.20
CA GLN A 222 5.20 10.59 -19.71
C GLN A 222 4.00 10.89 -20.64
N ALA A 223 3.68 9.96 -21.53
CA ALA A 223 2.50 10.06 -22.38
C ALA A 223 1.21 10.03 -21.55
N LEU A 224 1.16 9.16 -20.53
CA LEU A 224 0.05 9.08 -19.59
C LEU A 224 -0.14 10.39 -18.82
N LEU A 225 0.94 10.96 -18.28
CA LEU A 225 0.88 12.24 -17.58
C LEU A 225 0.33 13.38 -18.46
N ASN A 226 0.69 13.39 -19.75
CA ASN A 226 0.19 14.38 -20.70
C ASN A 226 -1.26 14.12 -21.14
N GLY A 227 -1.68 12.85 -21.16
CA GLY A 227 -3.02 12.41 -21.59
C GLY A 227 -4.04 12.26 -20.47
N ILE A 228 -3.66 12.43 -19.20
CA ILE A 228 -4.51 12.10 -18.04
C ILE A 228 -5.86 12.83 -18.02
N SER A 229 -5.94 14.04 -18.59
CA SER A 229 -7.20 14.79 -18.68
C SER A 229 -8.31 14.06 -19.44
N GLN A 230 -7.97 13.12 -20.33
CA GLN A 230 -8.95 12.33 -21.08
C GLN A 230 -9.78 11.40 -20.17
N PHE A 231 -9.26 11.05 -19.00
CA PHE A 231 -9.90 10.17 -18.02
C PHE A 231 -10.58 10.93 -16.87
N LEU A 232 -10.45 12.26 -16.84
CA LEU A 232 -11.05 13.10 -15.80
C LEU A 232 -12.33 13.77 -16.31
N ARG A 233 -13.32 13.90 -15.43
CA ARG A 233 -14.59 14.59 -15.70
C ARG A 233 -14.92 15.54 -14.55
N ASP A 234 -15.89 16.42 -14.79
CA ASP A 234 -16.51 17.30 -13.79
C ASP A 234 -15.48 18.00 -12.87
N THR A 235 -15.62 17.81 -11.56
CA THR A 235 -14.78 18.43 -10.53
C THR A 235 -13.32 18.01 -10.66
N ALA A 236 -13.05 16.76 -11.06
CA ALA A 236 -11.69 16.28 -11.22
C ALA A 236 -10.97 16.93 -12.41
N LEU A 237 -11.68 17.12 -13.53
CA LEU A 237 -11.13 17.78 -14.70
C LEU A 237 -10.88 19.27 -14.43
N GLU A 238 -11.83 19.95 -13.78
CA GLU A 238 -11.68 21.36 -13.39
C GLU A 238 -10.44 21.56 -12.51
N TRP A 239 -10.30 20.73 -11.47
CA TRP A 239 -9.13 20.76 -10.60
C TRP A 239 -7.82 20.53 -11.39
N TYR A 240 -7.80 19.60 -12.34
CA TYR A 240 -6.61 19.33 -13.13
C TYR A 240 -6.23 20.50 -14.03
N CYS A 241 -7.23 21.19 -14.61
CA CYS A 241 -7.01 22.42 -15.38
C CYS A 241 -6.36 23.51 -14.49
N GLN A 242 -6.85 23.71 -13.27
CA GLN A 242 -6.26 24.65 -12.31
C GLN A 242 -4.81 24.25 -11.94
N LEU A 243 -4.57 22.96 -11.70
CA LEU A 243 -3.24 22.43 -11.41
C LEU A 243 -2.26 22.74 -12.55
N ARG A 244 -2.69 22.60 -13.81
CA ARG A 244 -1.87 22.91 -14.99
C ARG A 244 -1.52 24.39 -15.14
N THR A 245 -2.40 25.29 -14.70
CA THR A 245 -2.15 26.73 -14.70
C THR A 245 -1.32 27.20 -13.50
N SER A 246 -1.21 26.37 -12.47
CA SER A 246 -0.42 26.68 -11.28
C SER A 246 1.08 26.41 -11.51
N ASN A 247 1.94 27.04 -10.71
CA ASN A 247 3.39 26.77 -10.69
C ASN A 247 3.75 25.35 -10.18
N ARG A 248 2.76 24.51 -9.84
CA ARG A 248 2.94 23.14 -9.31
C ARG A 248 2.51 22.08 -10.32
N ARG A 249 2.92 22.24 -11.58
CA ARG A 249 2.66 21.21 -12.59
C ARG A 249 3.54 19.98 -12.32
N PRO A 250 2.95 18.79 -12.12
CA PRO A 250 3.73 17.58 -11.91
C PRO A 250 4.56 17.25 -13.14
N GLN A 251 5.83 16.87 -12.92
CA GLN A 251 6.78 16.50 -13.96
C GLN A 251 6.87 15.00 -14.17
N THR A 252 6.42 14.21 -13.18
CA THR A 252 6.43 12.75 -13.25
C THR A 252 5.05 12.19 -12.90
N TRP A 253 4.75 10.99 -13.38
CA TRP A 253 3.52 10.29 -13.03
C TRP A 253 3.40 10.04 -11.53
N THR A 254 4.50 9.69 -10.86
CA THR A 254 4.56 9.51 -9.40
C THR A 254 4.21 10.78 -8.64
N GLU A 255 4.73 11.94 -9.08
CA GLU A 255 4.39 13.23 -8.48
C GLU A 255 2.90 13.55 -8.67
N PHE A 256 2.36 13.33 -9.87
CA PHE A 256 0.94 13.49 -10.14
C PHE A 256 0.09 12.61 -9.21
N ILE A 257 0.44 11.32 -9.03
CA ILE A 257 -0.27 10.41 -8.11
C ILE A 257 -0.28 11.00 -6.70
N GLY A 258 0.86 11.49 -6.21
CA GLY A 258 0.96 12.10 -4.88
C GLY A 258 0.01 13.30 -4.72
N ILE A 259 0.05 14.24 -5.66
CA ILE A 259 -0.79 15.45 -5.64
C ILE A 259 -2.28 15.07 -5.77
N PHE A 260 -2.61 14.15 -6.68
CA PHE A 260 -3.97 13.68 -6.92
C PHE A 260 -4.56 13.01 -5.68
N LEU A 261 -3.83 12.07 -5.06
CA LEU A 261 -4.31 11.40 -3.85
C LEU A 261 -4.44 12.38 -2.69
N ASN A 262 -3.53 13.34 -2.55
CA ASN A 262 -3.68 14.37 -1.51
C ASN A 262 -4.94 15.22 -1.73
N GLN A 263 -5.32 15.51 -2.97
CA GLN A 263 -6.53 16.28 -3.27
C GLN A 263 -7.83 15.48 -3.08
N PHE A 264 -7.91 14.27 -3.62
CA PHE A 264 -9.15 13.50 -3.70
C PHE A 264 -9.32 12.49 -2.56
N ASN A 265 -8.26 12.20 -1.80
CA ASN A 265 -8.31 11.29 -0.65
C ASN A 265 -8.26 12.02 0.70
N SER A 266 -8.17 13.37 0.70
CA SER A 266 -8.07 14.19 1.91
C SER A 266 -9.28 13.98 2.84
N PRO A 267 -9.04 13.70 4.14
CA PRO A 267 -10.11 13.61 5.15
C PRO A 267 -10.95 14.89 5.24
N MET A 268 -10.33 16.06 5.06
CA MET A 268 -11.03 17.34 5.12
C MET A 268 -12.07 17.50 4.01
N ARG A 269 -11.80 16.97 2.82
CA ARG A 269 -12.74 17.01 1.71
C ARG A 269 -13.95 16.13 1.99
N ARG A 270 -13.73 14.93 2.51
CA ARG A 270 -14.81 14.02 2.94
C ARG A 270 -15.71 14.69 3.98
N ALA A 271 -15.11 15.27 5.02
CA ALA A 271 -15.86 15.95 6.08
C ALA A 271 -16.70 17.14 5.56
N ARG A 272 -16.21 17.92 4.58
CA ARG A 272 -16.96 19.05 4.00
C ARG A 272 -18.13 18.62 3.12
N GLN A 273 -18.01 17.50 2.41
CA GLN A 273 -19.05 17.02 1.50
C GLN A 273 -20.11 16.18 2.22
N GLU A 274 -19.80 15.58 3.38
CA GLU A 274 -20.81 14.94 4.26
C GLU A 274 -21.77 15.94 4.93
N GLN A 275 -21.43 17.24 4.92
CA GLN A 275 -22.26 18.32 5.48
C GLN A 275 -23.18 18.99 4.44
N GLN A 276 -23.12 18.57 3.18
CA GLN A 276 -23.96 19.06 2.08
C GLN A 276 -24.99 18.00 1.70
#